data_AF-A0A7C9ES50-F1
#
_entry.id   AF-A0A7C9ES50-F1
#
_cell.length_a   1.000
_cell.length_b   1.000
_cell.length_c   1.000
_cell.angle_alpha   90.00
_cell.angle_beta   90.00
_cell.angle_gamma   90.00
#
_symmetry.space_group_name_H-M   'P 1'
#
loop_
_entity.id
_entity.type
_entity.pdbx_description
1 polymer ?
#
loop_
_entity_poly.entity_id
_entity_poly.type
_entity_poly.pdbx_seq_one_letter_code
_entity_poly.pdbx_strand_id
1 'polypeptide(L)'
;LFKADLMEEGSFDVAIAGCEGVFHTASPVNFNVTDPQKWYIISKSLAEEAACKFCKSNDIDMVSMNPGIVIGAMLQPTLNETVALILNLINGAETYPNVAFPWVHIKDVAEAHIRAFEIPSAHGRCCLVESVVHHSEIVKLLHKHYPT
;
A
#
# COMPACT_ATOMS: atom_id res chain seq x y z
N LEU A 1 0.71 18.82 -14.29
CA LEU A 1 0.83 18.23 -12.93
C LEU A 1 0.30 19.27 -11.95
N PHE A 2 -0.56 18.89 -11.01
CA PHE A 2 -1.06 19.80 -9.95
C PHE A 2 -0.17 19.67 -8.72
N LYS A 3 0.00 20.77 -7.98
CA LYS A 3 0.60 20.76 -6.64
C LYS A 3 -0.54 20.69 -5.62
N ALA A 4 -0.48 19.75 -4.69
CA ALA A 4 -1.42 19.58 -3.60
C ALA A 4 -0.69 18.97 -2.40
N ASP A 5 -1.19 19.20 -1.18
CA ASP A 5 -0.60 18.74 0.07
C ASP A 5 -1.68 18.17 0.99
N LEU A 6 -1.44 16.97 1.55
CA LEU A 6 -2.40 16.27 2.42
C LEU A 6 -2.81 17.08 3.66
N MET A 7 -1.99 18.04 4.08
CA MET A 7 -2.19 18.84 5.28
C MET A 7 -2.71 20.25 4.99
N GLU A 8 -2.83 20.63 3.70
CA GLU A 8 -3.34 21.93 3.28
C GLU A 8 -4.78 21.78 2.78
N GLU A 9 -5.73 22.31 3.55
CA GLU A 9 -7.16 22.30 3.22
C GLU A 9 -7.42 22.97 1.86
N GLY A 10 -8.28 22.36 1.04
CA GLY A 10 -8.62 22.85 -0.30
C GLY A 10 -7.51 22.66 -1.36
N SER A 11 -6.33 22.15 -0.99
CA SER A 11 -5.22 22.01 -1.94
C SER A 11 -5.49 21.02 -3.08
N PHE A 12 -6.47 20.14 -2.93
CA PHE A 12 -6.90 19.18 -3.95
C PHE A 12 -8.06 19.68 -4.82
N ASP A 13 -8.74 20.78 -4.47
CA ASP A 13 -10.00 21.19 -5.12
C ASP A 13 -9.86 21.35 -6.63
N VAL A 14 -8.80 22.04 -7.06
CA VAL A 14 -8.50 22.24 -8.49
C VAL A 14 -8.09 20.93 -9.16
N ALA A 15 -7.40 20.04 -8.44
CA ALA A 15 -6.91 18.78 -9.00
C ALA A 15 -8.03 17.76 -9.22
N ILE A 16 -9.12 17.82 -8.45
CA ILE A 16 -10.27 16.92 -8.56
C ILE A 16 -11.44 17.52 -9.37
N ALA A 17 -11.41 18.81 -9.67
CA ALA A 17 -12.47 19.48 -10.41
C ALA A 17 -12.67 18.85 -11.79
N GLY A 18 -13.87 18.32 -12.04
CA GLY A 18 -14.23 17.67 -13.31
C GLY A 18 -13.83 16.20 -13.42
N CYS A 19 -13.25 15.60 -12.38
CA CYS A 19 -12.94 14.18 -12.34
C CYS A 19 -14.20 13.33 -12.11
N GLU A 20 -14.34 12.22 -12.83
CA GLU A 20 -15.39 11.21 -12.63
C GLU A 20 -15.07 10.26 -11.47
N GLY A 21 -13.80 10.20 -11.07
CA GLY A 21 -13.32 9.36 -9.98
C GLY A 21 -11.99 9.84 -9.43
N VAL A 22 -11.67 9.42 -8.20
CA VAL A 22 -10.43 9.78 -7.51
C VAL A 22 -9.79 8.54 -6.92
N PHE A 23 -8.53 8.28 -7.29
CA PHE A 23 -7.69 7.26 -6.66
C PHE A 23 -6.84 7.90 -5.56
N HIS A 24 -7.32 7.87 -4.32
CA HIS A 24 -6.58 8.39 -3.18
C HIS A 24 -5.55 7.37 -2.65
N THR A 25 -4.29 7.51 -3.09
CA THR A 25 -3.19 6.61 -2.70
C THR A 25 -2.14 7.28 -1.81
N ALA A 26 -2.20 8.60 -1.69
CA ALA A 26 -1.19 9.38 -0.97
C ALA A 26 -1.23 9.07 0.53
N SER A 27 -0.09 8.66 1.07
CA SER A 27 0.09 8.51 2.50
C SER A 27 1.56 8.58 2.86
N PRO A 28 1.91 9.25 3.96
CA PRO A 28 3.19 9.02 4.61
C PRO A 28 3.29 7.55 5.02
N VAL A 29 4.45 6.94 4.77
CA VAL A 29 4.85 5.64 5.34
C VAL A 29 6.10 5.92 6.13
N ASN A 30 6.01 5.88 7.45
CA ASN A 30 7.12 6.19 8.33
C ASN A 30 7.29 5.09 9.37
N PHE A 31 8.43 4.38 9.28
CA PHE A 31 8.79 3.34 10.25
C PHE A 31 9.75 3.82 11.35
N ASN A 32 9.95 5.13 11.49
CA ASN A 32 10.94 5.73 12.38
C ASN A 32 10.29 6.32 13.66
N VAL A 33 9.42 5.53 14.31
CA VAL A 33 8.78 5.85 15.59
C VAL A 33 8.85 4.63 16.51
N THR A 34 8.66 4.80 17.83
CA THR A 34 8.61 3.68 18.78
C THR A 34 7.44 2.74 18.43
N ASP A 35 7.73 1.48 18.11
CA ASP A 35 6.77 0.51 17.58
C ASP A 35 6.05 0.98 16.30
N PRO A 36 6.82 1.16 15.22
CA PRO A 36 6.35 1.84 14.02
C PRO A 36 5.28 1.08 13.27
N GLN A 37 5.33 -0.25 13.32
CA GLN A 37 4.32 -1.11 12.72
C GLN A 37 2.96 -0.89 13.41
N LYS A 38 2.91 -0.81 14.74
CA LYS A 38 1.65 -0.58 15.45
C LYS A 38 1.05 0.79 15.13
N TRP A 39 1.82 1.87 15.21
CA TRP A 39 1.29 3.20 14.92
C TRP A 39 0.86 3.37 13.47
N TYR A 40 1.62 2.80 12.54
CA TYR A 40 1.23 2.77 11.14
C TYR A 40 -0.11 2.04 10.96
N ILE A 41 -0.25 0.82 11.49
CA ILE A 41 -1.50 0.04 11.41
C ILE A 41 -2.67 0.83 12.00
N ILE A 42 -2.53 1.38 13.21
CA ILE A 42 -3.58 2.17 13.87
C ILE A 42 -3.97 3.37 13.02
N SER A 43 -2.99 4.14 12.53
CA SER A 43 -3.24 5.33 11.71
C SER A 43 -4.01 4.98 10.43
N LYS A 44 -3.68 3.86 9.79
CA LYS A 44 -4.34 3.38 8.58
C LYS A 44 -5.76 2.90 8.85
N SER A 45 -5.99 2.19 9.95
CA SER A 45 -7.32 1.77 10.36
C SER A 45 -8.23 2.96 10.67
N LEU A 46 -7.73 3.95 11.43
CA LEU A 46 -8.50 5.16 11.74
C LEU A 46 -8.78 6.02 10.51
N ALA A 47 -7.82 6.13 9.58
CA ALA A 47 -8.02 6.84 8.32
C ALA A 47 -9.11 6.18 7.45
N GLU A 48 -9.11 4.84 7.34
CA GLU A 48 -10.15 4.10 6.62
C GLU A 48 -11.53 4.29 7.28
N GLU A 49 -11.61 4.22 8.61
CA GLU A 49 -12.87 4.44 9.34
C GLU A 49 -13.41 5.85 9.10
N ALA A 50 -12.55 6.87 9.19
CA ALA A 50 -12.91 8.26 8.94
C ALA A 50 -13.38 8.47 7.50
N ALA A 51 -12.68 7.91 6.52
CA ALA A 51 -13.05 7.98 5.10
C ALA A 51 -14.40 7.29 4.84
N CYS A 52 -14.60 6.08 5.35
CA CYS A 52 -15.86 5.34 5.24
C CYS A 52 -17.04 6.13 5.84
N LYS A 53 -16.85 6.71 7.03
CA LYS A 53 -17.87 7.52 7.70
C LYS A 53 -18.20 8.77 6.89
N PHE A 54 -17.18 9.49 6.43
CA PHE A 54 -17.35 10.70 5.63
C PHE A 54 -18.08 10.39 4.31
N CYS A 55 -17.65 9.37 3.57
CA CYS A 55 -18.27 9.03 2.28
C CYS A 55 -19.74 8.64 2.46
N LYS A 56 -20.05 7.82 3.47
CA LYS A 56 -21.43 7.45 3.80
C LYS A 56 -22.30 8.65 4.17
N SER A 57 -21.76 9.63 4.90
CA SER A 57 -22.49 10.83 5.30
C SER A 57 -22.67 11.86 4.19
N ASN A 58 -21.90 11.74 3.09
CA ASN A 58 -21.92 12.68 1.97
C ASN A 58 -22.35 12.04 0.64
N ASP A 59 -22.91 10.82 0.68
CA ASP A 59 -23.37 10.08 -0.51
C ASP A 59 -22.27 9.91 -1.58
N ILE A 60 -21.05 9.63 -1.13
CA ILE A 60 -19.90 9.33 -1.99
C ILE A 60 -19.73 7.82 -2.07
N ASP A 61 -19.69 7.28 -3.29
CA ASP A 61 -19.36 5.88 -3.51
C ASP A 61 -17.84 5.66 -3.31
N MET A 62 -17.51 4.67 -2.48
CA MET A 62 -16.14 4.40 -2.05
C MET A 62 -15.90 2.89 -1.97
N VAL A 63 -14.81 2.46 -2.60
CA VAL A 63 -14.21 1.14 -2.40
C VAL A 63 -12.85 1.30 -1.75
N SER A 64 -12.60 0.56 -0.67
CA SER A 64 -11.31 0.54 0.03
C SER A 64 -10.43 -0.59 -0.48
N MET A 65 -9.15 -0.29 -0.69
CA MET A 65 -8.13 -1.26 -1.08
C MET A 65 -7.19 -1.51 0.09
N ASN A 66 -7.13 -2.76 0.56
CA ASN A 66 -6.35 -3.17 1.71
C ASN A 66 -5.25 -4.16 1.28
N PRO A 67 -4.12 -3.69 0.73
CA PRO A 67 -3.02 -4.56 0.33
C PRO A 67 -2.17 -5.03 1.51
N GLY A 68 -1.54 -6.19 1.31
CA GLY A 68 -0.39 -6.63 2.12
C GLY A 68 0.89 -5.84 1.79
N ILE A 69 2.06 -6.46 2.00
CA ILE A 69 3.34 -5.92 1.56
C ILE A 69 3.42 -5.97 0.03
N VAL A 70 3.50 -4.79 -0.58
CA VAL A 70 3.52 -4.64 -2.03
C VAL A 70 4.95 -4.69 -2.55
N ILE A 71 5.22 -5.59 -3.48
CA ILE A 71 6.53 -5.73 -4.16
C ILE A 71 6.38 -5.72 -5.68
N GLY A 72 7.50 -5.49 -6.37
CA GLY A 72 7.58 -5.52 -7.82
C GLY A 72 8.61 -4.54 -8.36
N ALA A 73 8.68 -4.43 -9.69
CA ALA A 73 9.56 -3.47 -10.33
C ALA A 73 9.19 -2.02 -9.96
N MET A 74 10.18 -1.24 -9.57
CA MET A 74 10.02 0.18 -9.26
C MET A 74 10.11 1.01 -10.54
N LEU A 75 9.18 1.95 -10.73
CA LEU A 75 9.24 2.92 -11.84
C LEU A 75 9.98 4.20 -11.42
N GLN A 76 10.02 4.47 -10.12
CA GLN A 76 10.75 5.57 -9.52
C GLN A 76 12.21 5.18 -9.22
N PRO A 77 13.16 6.13 -9.22
CA PRO A 77 14.57 5.86 -8.97
C PRO A 77 14.91 5.64 -7.48
N THR A 78 13.97 5.87 -6.58
CA THR A 78 14.15 5.77 -5.13
C THR A 78 13.48 4.52 -4.56
N LEU A 79 14.19 3.84 -3.67
CA LEU A 79 13.68 2.68 -2.95
C LEU A 79 12.48 3.06 -2.08
N ASN A 80 11.42 2.25 -2.09
CA ASN A 80 10.32 2.37 -1.13
C ASN A 80 10.56 1.44 0.08
N GLU A 81 9.81 1.66 1.15
CA GLU A 81 9.98 0.91 2.40
C GLU A 81 9.79 -0.61 2.23
N THR A 82 8.83 -1.03 1.41
CA THR A 82 8.50 -2.46 1.24
C THR A 82 9.60 -3.21 0.47
N VAL A 83 10.18 -2.60 -0.57
CA VAL A 83 11.30 -3.19 -1.31
C VAL A 83 12.60 -3.10 -0.49
N ALA A 84 12.74 -2.10 0.40
CA ALA A 84 13.85 -2.04 1.35
C ALA A 84 13.90 -3.26 2.29
N LEU A 85 12.75 -3.84 2.65
CA LEU A 85 12.72 -5.10 3.41
C LEU A 85 13.42 -6.24 2.66
N ILE A 86 13.17 -6.38 1.35
CA ILE A 86 13.83 -7.40 0.52
C ILE A 86 15.31 -7.09 0.34
N LEU A 87 15.66 -5.82 0.11
CA LEU A 87 17.06 -5.39 -0.01
C LEU A 87 17.87 -5.75 1.25
N ASN A 88 17.30 -5.53 2.43
CA ASN A 88 17.96 -5.86 3.69
C ASN A 88 18.26 -7.35 3.83
N LEU A 89 17.44 -8.23 3.25
CA LEU A 89 17.68 -9.69 3.28
C LEU A 89 18.81 -10.13 2.35
N ILE A 90 19.11 -9.37 1.29
CA ILE A 90 20.16 -9.73 0.32
C ILE A 90 21.46 -8.95 0.52
N ASN A 91 21.44 -7.84 1.26
CA ASN A 91 22.61 -6.98 1.45
C ASN A 91 23.53 -7.44 2.59
N GLY A 92 23.79 -8.74 2.66
CA GLY A 92 24.72 -9.33 3.63
C GLY A 92 24.19 -9.46 5.06
N ALA A 93 22.86 -9.50 5.25
CA ALA A 93 22.28 -9.78 6.56
C ALA A 93 22.62 -11.21 7.02
N GLU A 94 23.13 -11.34 8.25
CA GLU A 94 23.46 -12.64 8.85
C GLU A 94 22.21 -13.41 9.31
N THR A 95 21.12 -12.70 9.61
CA THR A 95 19.87 -13.27 10.11
C THR A 95 18.66 -12.58 9.47
N TYR A 96 17.49 -13.19 9.60
CA TYR A 96 16.22 -12.63 9.18
C TYR A 96 15.20 -12.71 10.32
N PRO A 97 14.22 -11.80 10.37
CA PRO A 97 13.22 -11.80 11.43
C PRO A 97 12.31 -13.04 11.34
N ASN A 98 11.93 -13.59 12.49
CA ASN A 98 11.01 -14.72 12.60
C ASN A 98 9.55 -14.25 12.48
N VAL A 99 9.19 -13.76 11.30
CA VAL A 99 7.85 -13.23 11.01
C VAL A 99 7.40 -13.63 9.60
N ALA A 100 6.09 -13.76 9.42
CA ALA A 100 5.48 -13.95 8.11
C ALA A 100 4.68 -12.71 7.73
N PHE A 101 4.78 -12.30 6.46
CA PHE A 101 4.05 -11.15 5.94
C PHE A 101 3.12 -11.58 4.81
N PRO A 102 1.95 -10.91 4.65
CA PRO A 102 1.15 -11.01 3.45
C PRO A 102 1.84 -10.28 2.31
N TRP A 103 1.95 -10.89 1.13
CA TRP A 103 2.60 -10.32 -0.05
C TRP A 103 1.60 -10.17 -1.19
N VAL A 104 1.81 -9.14 -2.01
CA VAL A 104 1.05 -8.91 -3.25
C VAL A 104 1.94 -8.19 -4.26
N HIS A 105 1.75 -8.48 -5.54
CA HIS A 105 2.51 -7.81 -6.60
C HIS A 105 1.88 -6.46 -6.97
N ILE A 106 2.69 -5.43 -7.23
CA ILE A 106 2.24 -4.05 -7.51
C ILE A 106 1.27 -3.97 -8.71
N LYS A 107 1.45 -4.81 -9.73
CA LYS A 107 0.55 -4.86 -10.88
C LYS A 107 -0.85 -5.33 -10.50
N ASP A 108 -0.97 -6.28 -9.57
CA ASP A 108 -2.27 -6.78 -9.13
C ASP A 108 -2.98 -5.73 -8.28
N VAL A 109 -2.22 -4.97 -7.48
CA VAL A 109 -2.77 -3.83 -6.73
C VAL A 109 -3.29 -2.75 -7.69
N ALA A 110 -2.50 -2.38 -8.71
CA ALA A 110 -2.92 -1.37 -9.69
C ALA A 110 -4.17 -1.82 -10.47
N GLU A 111 -4.18 -3.07 -10.95
CA GLU A 111 -5.32 -3.66 -11.65
C GLU A 111 -6.57 -3.71 -10.76
N ALA A 112 -6.42 -4.06 -9.47
CA ALA A 112 -7.54 -4.08 -8.53
C ALA A 112 -8.17 -2.70 -8.33
N HIS A 113 -7.35 -1.64 -8.27
CA HIS A 113 -7.86 -0.26 -8.21
C HIS A 113 -8.69 0.07 -9.45
N ILE A 114 -8.15 -0.19 -10.65
CA ILE A 114 -8.84 0.08 -11.92
C ILE A 114 -10.17 -0.68 -11.98
N ARG A 115 -10.15 -1.98 -11.68
CA ARG A 115 -11.37 -2.81 -11.72
C ARG A 115 -12.43 -2.37 -10.73
N ALA A 116 -12.05 -2.00 -9.51
CA ALA A 116 -13.03 -1.53 -8.54
C ALA A 116 -13.67 -0.19 -8.95
N PHE A 117 -12.94 0.65 -9.68
CA PHE A 117 -13.51 1.86 -10.25
C PHE A 117 -14.43 1.56 -11.45
N GLU A 118 -14.03 0.64 -12.33
CA GLU A 118 -14.77 0.36 -13.58
C GLU A 118 -16.00 -0.55 -13.39
N ILE A 119 -16.02 -1.40 -12.35
CA ILE A 119 -17.12 -2.35 -12.10
C ILE A 119 -18.20 -1.67 -11.24
N PRO A 120 -19.39 -1.36 -11.77
CA PRO A 120 -20.41 -0.59 -11.03
C PRO A 120 -20.97 -1.31 -9.80
N SER A 121 -20.77 -2.63 -9.69
CA SER A 121 -21.21 -3.42 -8.53
C SER A 121 -20.13 -3.56 -7.45
N ALA A 122 -18.92 -3.05 -7.68
CA ALA A 122 -17.85 -3.09 -6.69
C ALA A 122 -18.22 -2.20 -5.50
N HIS A 123 -18.06 -2.71 -4.29
CA HIS A 123 -18.41 -1.97 -3.07
C HIS A 123 -17.62 -2.51 -1.88
N GLY A 124 -17.48 -1.69 -0.84
CA GLY A 124 -16.90 -2.11 0.42
C GLY A 124 -15.37 -2.18 0.42
N ARG A 125 -14.82 -3.28 0.92
CA ARG A 125 -13.39 -3.43 1.22
C ARG A 125 -12.80 -4.62 0.46
N CYS A 126 -11.67 -4.42 -0.20
CA CYS A 126 -10.96 -5.43 -0.98
C CYS A 126 -9.63 -5.78 -0.31
N CYS A 127 -9.49 -7.03 0.16
CA CYS A 127 -8.22 -7.56 0.63
C CYS A 127 -7.34 -7.94 -0.56
N LEU A 128 -6.14 -7.35 -0.66
CA LEU A 128 -5.20 -7.63 -1.75
C LEU A 128 -3.95 -8.34 -1.19
N VAL A 129 -4.05 -9.65 -1.06
CA VAL A 129 -3.00 -10.55 -0.59
C VAL A 129 -2.99 -11.78 -1.48
N GLU A 130 -1.84 -12.10 -2.06
CA GLU A 130 -1.65 -13.33 -2.84
C GLU A 130 -1.27 -14.48 -1.92
N SER A 131 -0.26 -14.29 -1.07
CA SER A 131 0.19 -15.32 -0.13
C SER A 131 0.76 -14.72 1.16
N VAL A 132 0.74 -15.49 2.24
CA VAL A 132 1.44 -15.15 3.50
C VAL A 132 2.69 -16.00 3.59
N VAL A 133 3.85 -15.35 3.56
CA VAL A 133 5.14 -16.04 3.43
C VAL A 133 6.08 -15.64 4.57
N HIS A 134 6.67 -16.65 5.20
CA HIS A 134 7.70 -16.49 6.23
C HIS A 134 9.05 -16.09 5.60
N HIS A 135 9.85 -15.28 6.31
CA HIS A 135 11.14 -14.81 5.80
C HIS A 135 12.09 -15.95 5.38
N SER A 136 12.03 -17.10 6.04
CA SER A 136 12.83 -18.27 5.64
C SER A 136 12.58 -18.70 4.20
N GLU A 137 11.33 -18.65 3.74
CA GLU A 137 10.97 -19.04 2.38
C GLU A 137 11.40 -17.98 1.38
N ILE A 138 11.34 -16.70 1.76
CA ILE A 138 11.87 -15.60 0.94
C ILE A 138 13.38 -15.76 0.73
N VAL A 139 14.13 -16.00 1.81
CA VAL A 139 15.59 -16.22 1.73
C VAL A 139 15.93 -17.44 0.88
N LYS A 140 15.19 -18.55 1.03
CA LYS A 140 15.35 -19.75 0.16
C LYS A 140 15.10 -19.43 -1.31
N LEU A 141 14.04 -18.67 -1.62
CA LEU A 141 13.73 -18.26 -2.99
C LEU A 141 14.84 -17.35 -3.56
N LEU A 142 15.29 -16.37 -2.78
CA LEU A 142 16.37 -15.47 -3.19
C LEU A 142 17.66 -16.23 -3.48
N HIS A 143 18.07 -17.15 -2.59
CA HIS A 143 19.27 -17.96 -2.79
C HIS A 143 19.16 -18.88 -4.02
N LYS A 144 17.97 -19.41 -4.30
CA LYS A 144 17.72 -20.23 -5.51
C LYS A 144 17.85 -19.41 -6.80
N HIS A 145 17.37 -18.16 -6.80
CA HIS A 145 17.38 -17.30 -7.99
C HIS A 145 18.70 -16.54 -8.19
N TYR A 146 19.39 -16.24 -7.09
CA TYR A 146 20.65 -15.52 -7.06
C TYR A 146 21.68 -16.33 -6.25
N PRO A 147 22.19 -17.45 -6.80
CA PRO A 147 23.19 -18.25 -6.13
C PRO A 147 24.49 -17.44 -6.00
N THR A 148 24.99 -17.34 -4.77
CA THR A 148 26.33 -16.82 -4.43
C THR A 148 27.38 -17.92 -4.48
#